data_AF-A0A254S094-F1
#
_entry.id   AF-A0A254S094-F1
#
_cell.length_a   1.000
_cell.length_b   1.000
_cell.length_c   1.000
_cell.angle_alpha   90.00
_cell.angle_beta   90.00
_cell.angle_gamma   90.00
#
_symmetry.space_group_name_H-M   'P 1'
#
loop_
_entity.id
_entity.type
_entity.pdbx_description
1 polymer ?
#
loop_
_entity_poly.entity_id
_entity_poly.type
_entity_poly.pdbx_seq_one_letter_code
_entity_poly.pdbx_strand_id
1 'polypeptide(L)'
;MVEVKYKSFFEMSFLFMTIFSLLGFVVVPILGMLKALWDVFNVGMDIESIKLFVLCAIILIAFGIAVASFKPNIKWVFDDTGITMKCSVKLFSKTLLDKVQCFRWDEIDELDFYPFGVFSFYKLENKLLRMVSLSYFHTNKKEALEFAVPKLPYYKISDVARQKLQKKYGIVVKEYSANDGSNKNAEAHLNH
;
A
#
# COMPACT_ATOMS: atom_id res chain seq x y z
N MET A 1 -11.62 -26.73 -9.03
CA MET A 1 -12.76 -25.88 -9.40
C MET A 1 -12.31 -24.44 -9.22
N VAL A 2 -12.06 -23.72 -10.31
CA VAL A 2 -11.55 -22.35 -10.29
C VAL A 2 -12.74 -21.41 -10.37
N GLU A 3 -13.11 -20.77 -9.26
CA GLU A 3 -14.09 -19.68 -9.26
C GLU A 3 -13.47 -18.46 -9.95
N VAL A 4 -13.67 -18.36 -11.26
CA VAL A 4 -13.53 -17.09 -11.97
C VAL A 4 -14.73 -16.24 -11.56
N LYS A 5 -14.56 -15.39 -10.53
CA LYS A 5 -15.55 -14.37 -10.16
C LYS A 5 -15.68 -13.37 -11.31
N TYR A 6 -16.60 -13.62 -12.22
CA TYR A 6 -17.10 -12.59 -13.12
C TYR A 6 -17.72 -11.49 -12.26
N LYS A 7 -17.06 -10.34 -12.16
CA LYS A 7 -17.70 -9.12 -11.67
C LYS A 7 -18.94 -8.89 -12.51
N SER A 8 -20.08 -8.75 -11.85
CA SER A 8 -21.37 -8.51 -12.50
C SER A 8 -21.26 -7.40 -13.54
N PHE A 9 -21.87 -7.59 -14.71
CA PHE A 9 -21.94 -6.57 -15.77
C PHE A 9 -22.42 -5.20 -15.23
N PHE A 10 -23.26 -5.22 -14.20
CA PHE A 10 -23.74 -4.03 -13.50
C PHE A 10 -22.64 -3.31 -12.70
N GLU A 11 -21.72 -4.04 -12.07
CA GLU A 11 -20.59 -3.43 -11.35
C GLU A 11 -19.56 -2.84 -12.32
N MET A 12 -19.34 -3.51 -13.46
CA MET A 12 -18.44 -3.01 -14.51
C MET A 12 -19.03 -1.77 -15.21
N SER A 13 -20.34 -1.76 -15.51
CA SER A 13 -21.01 -0.59 -16.10
C SER A 13 -21.09 0.58 -15.12
N PHE A 14 -21.34 0.32 -13.83
CA PHE A 14 -21.32 1.36 -12.79
C PHE A 14 -19.92 1.95 -12.62
N LEU A 15 -18.87 1.12 -12.62
CA LEU A 15 -17.48 1.57 -12.57
C LEU A 15 -17.13 2.42 -13.81
N PHE A 16 -17.52 1.97 -15.01
CA PHE A 16 -17.31 2.72 -16.24
C PHE A 16 -18.04 4.06 -16.25
N MET A 17 -19.31 4.11 -15.86
CA MET A 17 -20.05 5.37 -15.75
C MET A 17 -19.44 6.30 -14.71
N THR A 18 -18.94 5.77 -13.60
CA THR A 18 -18.27 6.57 -12.56
C THR A 18 -16.96 7.16 -13.08
N ILE A 19 -16.15 6.36 -13.81
CA ILE A 19 -14.89 6.81 -14.42
C ILE A 19 -15.15 7.86 -15.51
N PHE A 20 -16.11 7.62 -16.41
CA PHE A 20 -16.49 8.58 -17.45
C PHE A 20 -17.09 9.87 -16.86
N SER A 21 -17.89 9.75 -15.79
CA SER A 21 -18.40 10.91 -15.06
C SER A 21 -17.27 11.68 -14.38
N LEU A 22 -16.28 11.01 -13.79
CA LEU A 22 -15.10 11.66 -13.20
C LEU A 22 -14.25 12.35 -14.27
N LEU A 23 -14.02 11.69 -15.41
CA LEU A 23 -13.32 12.27 -16.56
C LEU A 23 -14.06 13.50 -17.09
N GLY A 24 -15.37 13.43 -17.26
CA GLY A 24 -16.19 14.59 -17.64
C GLY A 24 -16.10 15.72 -16.62
N PHE A 25 -16.10 15.39 -15.33
CA PHE A 25 -15.99 16.36 -14.23
C PHE A 25 -14.64 17.07 -14.15
N VAL A 26 -13.57 16.48 -14.71
CA VAL A 26 -12.23 17.10 -14.75
C VAL A 26 -11.96 17.78 -16.09
N VAL A 27 -12.31 17.13 -17.20
CA VAL A 27 -12.03 17.61 -18.56
C VAL A 27 -12.90 18.81 -18.92
N VAL A 28 -14.19 18.81 -18.57
CA VAL A 28 -15.12 19.90 -18.93
C VAL A 28 -14.72 21.23 -18.26
N PRO A 29 -14.37 21.28 -16.95
CA PRO A 29 -13.88 22.51 -16.33
C PRO A 29 -12.56 23.01 -16.90
N ILE A 30 -11.65 22.11 -17.28
CA ILE A 30 -10.36 22.49 -17.90
C ILE A 30 -10.60 23.11 -19.27
N LEU A 31 -11.45 22.50 -20.11
CA LEU A 31 -11.82 23.05 -21.41
C LEU A 31 -12.56 24.40 -21.26
N GLY A 32 -13.44 24.52 -20.26
CA GLY A 32 -14.12 25.78 -19.93
C GLY A 32 -13.15 26.88 -19.49
N MET A 33 -12.15 26.55 -18.67
CA MET A 33 -11.10 27.50 -18.28
C MET A 33 -10.21 27.89 -19.45
N LEU A 34 -9.82 26.95 -20.31
CA LEU A 34 -9.04 27.24 -21.51
C LEU A 34 -9.79 28.16 -22.48
N LYS A 35 -11.10 27.95 -22.65
CA LYS A 35 -11.96 28.81 -23.45
C LYS A 35 -12.09 30.21 -22.85
N ALA A 36 -12.36 30.32 -21.56
CA ALA A 36 -12.43 31.60 -20.86
C ALA A 36 -11.10 32.37 -20.94
N LEU A 37 -9.97 31.69 -20.75
CA LEU A 37 -8.63 32.28 -20.93
C LEU A 37 -8.41 32.77 -22.36
N TRP A 38 -8.79 31.97 -23.36
CA TRP A 38 -8.70 32.36 -24.77
C TRP A 38 -9.52 33.62 -25.07
N ASP A 39 -10.71 33.75 -24.49
CA ASP A 39 -11.60 34.89 -24.69
C ASP A 39 -11.08 36.15 -23.97
N VAL A 40 -10.43 36.01 -22.80
CA VAL A 40 -9.69 37.10 -22.12
C VAL A 40 -8.61 37.69 -23.04
N PHE A 41 -7.82 36.84 -23.70
CA PHE A 41 -6.68 37.29 -24.50
C PHE A 41 -7.06 37.86 -25.87
N ASN A 42 -8.19 37.45 -26.46
CA ASN A 42 -8.52 37.77 -27.85
C ASN A 42 -9.72 38.71 -28.04
N VAL A 43 -10.68 38.74 -27.12
CA VAL A 43 -11.99 39.39 -27.37
C VAL A 43 -12.44 40.29 -26.21
N GLY A 44 -11.87 40.08 -25.01
CA GLY A 44 -12.34 40.69 -23.77
C GLY A 44 -13.43 39.82 -23.14
N MET A 45 -13.43 39.71 -21.80
CA MET A 45 -14.35 38.82 -21.10
C MET A 45 -15.79 39.32 -21.15
N ASP A 46 -16.67 38.53 -21.75
CA ASP A 46 -18.11 38.69 -21.59
C ASP A 46 -18.59 38.08 -20.27
N ILE A 47 -19.76 38.51 -19.80
CA ILE A 47 -20.33 38.10 -18.51
C ILE A 47 -20.59 36.57 -18.47
N GLU A 48 -20.88 35.93 -19.61
CA GLU A 48 -21.11 34.48 -19.65
C GLU A 48 -19.81 33.70 -19.44
N SER A 49 -18.70 34.12 -20.05
CA SER A 49 -17.38 33.51 -19.79
C SER A 49 -16.94 33.64 -18.34
N ILE A 50 -17.24 34.76 -17.68
CA ILE A 50 -16.96 34.95 -16.24
C ILE A 50 -17.76 33.95 -15.40
N LYS A 51 -19.07 33.78 -15.69
CA LYS A 51 -19.92 32.80 -14.98
C LYS A 51 -19.41 31.38 -15.19
N LEU A 52 -19.01 31.02 -16.41
CA LEU A 52 -18.47 29.71 -16.72
C LEU A 52 -17.14 29.46 -15.99
N PHE A 53 -16.25 30.45 -15.95
CA PHE A 53 -14.98 30.38 -15.24
C PHE A 53 -15.18 30.14 -13.73
N VAL A 54 -16.07 30.92 -13.11
CA VAL A 54 -16.41 30.77 -11.67
C VAL A 54 -17.00 29.39 -11.39
N LEU A 55 -17.92 28.90 -12.23
CA LEU A 55 -18.51 27.57 -12.08
C LEU A 55 -17.44 26.47 -12.18
N CYS A 56 -16.53 26.56 -13.15
CA CYS A 56 -15.43 25.62 -13.32
C CYS A 56 -14.48 25.63 -12.12
N ALA A 57 -14.18 26.82 -11.57
CA ALA A 57 -13.35 26.95 -10.37
C ALA A 57 -14.00 26.30 -9.15
N ILE A 58 -15.31 26.51 -8.94
CA ILE A 58 -16.06 25.86 -7.84
C ILE A 58 -16.03 24.34 -7.99
N ILE A 59 -16.25 23.82 -9.20
CA ILE A 59 -16.22 22.39 -9.50
C ILE A 59 -14.84 21.79 -9.19
N LEU A 60 -13.76 22.46 -9.61
CA LEU A 60 -12.38 22.01 -9.32
C LEU A 60 -12.06 22.05 -7.83
N ILE A 61 -12.51 23.07 -7.09
CA ILE A 61 -12.34 23.14 -5.63
C ILE A 61 -13.10 21.99 -4.96
N ALA A 62 -14.35 21.75 -5.34
CA ALA A 62 -15.16 20.65 -4.80
C ALA A 62 -14.53 19.28 -5.11
N PHE A 63 -14.00 19.09 -6.32
CA PHE A 63 -13.25 17.89 -6.69
C PHE A 63 -11.98 17.72 -5.84
N GLY A 64 -11.20 18.80 -5.68
CA GLY A 64 -10.01 18.81 -4.84
C GLY A 64 -10.30 18.44 -3.39
N ILE A 65 -11.40 18.96 -2.83
CA ILE A 65 -11.87 18.59 -1.48
C ILE A 65 -12.29 17.11 -1.43
N ALA A 66 -13.00 16.61 -2.45
CA ALA A 66 -13.41 15.21 -2.52
C ALA A 66 -12.20 14.26 -2.60
N VAL A 67 -11.20 14.59 -3.41
CA VAL A 67 -9.94 13.83 -3.53
C VAL A 67 -9.11 13.96 -2.24
N ALA A 68 -9.02 15.13 -1.62
CA ALA A 68 -8.32 15.31 -0.35
C ALA A 68 -9.01 14.59 0.82
N SER A 69 -10.34 14.45 0.73
CA SER A 69 -11.16 13.67 1.68
C SER A 69 -11.07 12.16 1.42
N PHE A 70 -10.53 11.76 0.26
CA PHE A 70 -10.23 10.37 -0.07
C PHE A 70 -8.98 9.92 0.70
N LYS A 71 -9.13 9.68 2.00
CA LYS A 71 -8.10 9.04 2.82
C LYS A 71 -8.35 7.54 2.83
N PRO A 72 -7.54 6.74 2.12
CA PRO A 72 -7.63 5.29 2.26
C PRO A 72 -7.31 4.93 3.71
N ASN A 73 -8.24 4.27 4.38
CA ASN A 73 -8.03 3.75 5.72
C ASN A 73 -7.35 2.39 5.58
N ILE A 74 -6.02 2.40 5.64
CA ILE A 74 -5.18 1.22 5.56
C ILE A 74 -4.77 0.83 6.98
N LYS A 75 -5.31 -0.30 7.45
CA LYS A 75 -4.89 -0.92 8.70
C LYS A 75 -4.04 -2.14 8.40
N TRP A 76 -2.92 -2.24 9.08
CA TRP A 76 -2.08 -3.42 9.02
C TRP A 76 -2.11 -4.17 10.36
N VAL A 77 -2.09 -5.50 10.29
CA VAL A 77 -2.05 -6.39 11.43
C VAL A 77 -0.94 -7.41 11.20
N PHE A 78 -0.02 -7.52 12.15
CA PHE A 78 0.96 -8.58 12.21
C PHE A 78 0.49 -9.60 13.23
N ASP A 79 0.40 -10.85 12.82
CA ASP A 79 0.02 -11.96 13.68
C ASP A 79 0.85 -13.20 13.35
N ASP A 80 0.59 -14.30 14.04
CA ASP A 80 1.33 -15.55 13.85
C ASP A 80 1.14 -16.17 12.45
N THR A 81 0.09 -15.78 11.72
CA THR A 81 -0.20 -16.30 10.38
C THR A 81 0.50 -15.50 9.28
N GLY A 82 0.68 -14.20 9.48
CA GLY A 82 1.31 -13.34 8.49
C GLY A 82 1.11 -11.85 8.71
N ILE A 83 1.17 -11.13 7.59
CA ILE A 83 0.91 -9.70 7.50
C ILE A 83 -0.42 -9.49 6.79
N THR A 84 -1.42 -9.01 7.51
CA THR A 84 -2.74 -8.71 6.95
C THR A 84 -2.91 -7.21 6.73
N MET A 85 -3.13 -6.80 5.49
CA MET A 85 -3.59 -5.47 5.11
C MET A 85 -5.12 -5.45 5.03
N LYS A 86 -5.76 -4.52 5.72
CA LYS A 86 -7.16 -4.16 5.52
C LYS A 86 -7.21 -2.75 4.96
N CYS A 87 -7.50 -2.63 3.67
CA CYS A 87 -7.68 -1.34 3.00
C CYS A 87 -9.19 -1.10 2.83
N SER A 88 -9.69 -0.08 3.52
CA SER A 88 -11.06 0.39 3.37
C SER A 88 -11.06 1.82 2.86
N VAL A 89 -11.82 2.06 1.79
CA VAL A 89 -12.08 3.40 1.26
C VAL A 89 -13.55 3.67 1.47
N LYS A 90 -13.85 4.74 2.20
CA LYS A 90 -15.22 5.23 2.37
C LYS A 90 -15.33 6.59 1.68
N LEU A 91 -16.41 6.77 0.94
CA LEU A 91 -16.85 8.09 0.48
C LEU A 91 -18.19 8.35 1.17
N PHE A 92 -18.19 9.33 2.07
CA PHE A 92 -19.27 9.53 3.04
C PHE A 92 -19.51 8.26 3.88
N SER A 93 -20.76 7.81 4.01
CA SER A 93 -21.14 6.58 4.74
C SER A 93 -21.02 5.30 3.91
N LYS A 94 -20.72 5.38 2.61
CA LYS A 94 -20.63 4.21 1.72
C LYS A 94 -19.18 3.74 1.56
N THR A 95 -18.98 2.44 1.72
CA THR A 95 -17.70 1.78 1.45
C THR A 95 -17.55 1.58 -0.06
N LEU A 96 -16.56 2.24 -0.67
CA LEU A 96 -16.22 2.11 -2.09
C LEU A 96 -15.30 0.91 -2.35
N LEU A 97 -14.42 0.62 -1.39
CA LEU A 97 -13.48 -0.48 -1.48
C LEU A 97 -13.31 -1.06 -0.07
N ASP A 98 -13.46 -2.37 0.06
CA ASP A 98 -13.04 -3.12 1.24
C ASP A 98 -12.24 -4.31 0.76
N LYS A 99 -10.92 -4.24 0.92
CA LYS A 99 -10.00 -5.28 0.45
C LYS A 99 -9.11 -5.72 1.60
N VAL A 100 -9.14 -7.03 1.84
CA VAL A 100 -8.20 -7.70 2.73
C VAL A 100 -7.14 -8.39 1.88
N GLN A 101 -5.86 -8.18 2.20
CA GLN A 101 -4.74 -8.91 1.61
C GLN A 101 -3.95 -9.55 2.74
N CYS A 102 -3.62 -10.83 2.61
CA CYS A 102 -2.81 -11.56 3.57
C CYS A 102 -1.52 -12.02 2.90
N PHE A 103 -0.40 -11.76 3.57
CA PHE A 103 0.93 -12.25 3.21
C PHE A 103 1.36 -13.20 4.31
N ARG A 104 1.26 -14.51 4.06
CA ARG A 104 1.69 -15.48 5.07
C ARG A 104 3.21 -15.47 5.21
N TRP A 105 3.71 -15.77 6.40
CA TRP A 105 5.15 -15.77 6.68
C TRP A 105 5.94 -16.74 5.78
N ASP A 106 5.37 -17.91 5.48
CA ASP A 106 5.97 -18.93 4.61
C ASP A 106 6.04 -18.49 3.14
N GLU A 107 5.11 -17.64 2.72
CA GLU A 107 5.00 -17.12 1.35
C GLU A 107 5.81 -15.84 1.08
N ILE A 108 6.38 -15.23 2.12
CA ILE A 108 7.27 -14.08 1.94
C ILE A 108 8.57 -14.59 1.33
N ASP A 109 8.99 -14.02 0.20
CA ASP A 109 10.22 -14.40 -0.48
C ASP A 109 11.43 -13.68 0.13
N GLU A 110 11.26 -12.38 0.43
CA GLU A 110 12.36 -11.55 0.92
C GLU A 110 11.87 -10.41 1.83
N LEU A 111 12.65 -10.10 2.87
CA LEU A 111 12.64 -8.83 3.59
C LEU A 111 13.89 -8.04 3.19
N ASP A 112 13.69 -6.91 2.51
CA ASP A 112 14.78 -6.05 2.05
C ASP A 112 14.60 -4.60 2.51
N PHE A 113 15.70 -3.85 2.52
CA PHE A 113 15.76 -2.43 2.83
C PHE A 113 15.90 -1.64 1.54
N TYR A 114 14.76 -1.15 1.04
CA TYR A 114 14.69 -0.40 -0.21
C TYR A 114 15.45 0.95 -0.10
N PRO A 115 16.11 1.42 -1.17
CA PRO A 115 17.00 2.60 -1.15
C PRO A 115 16.39 3.93 -0.67
N PHE A 116 15.05 4.04 -0.56
CA PHE A 116 14.37 5.19 0.05
C PHE A 116 14.17 5.08 1.57
N GLY A 117 14.92 4.19 2.23
CA GLY A 117 14.99 4.14 3.69
C GLY A 117 13.89 3.31 4.36
N VAL A 118 13.31 2.35 3.64
CA VAL A 118 12.09 1.64 4.06
C VAL A 118 12.30 0.13 4.00
N PHE A 119 12.02 -0.55 5.12
CA PHE A 119 11.92 -2.00 5.17
C PHE A 119 10.65 -2.47 4.46
N SER A 120 10.79 -3.42 3.54
CA SER A 120 9.68 -3.96 2.76
C SER A 120 9.72 -5.48 2.69
N PHE A 121 8.56 -6.11 2.87
CA PHE A 121 8.36 -7.55 2.65
C PHE A 121 7.88 -7.78 1.23
N TYR A 122 8.47 -8.74 0.54
CA TYR A 122 8.17 -9.05 -0.86
C TYR A 122 7.57 -10.45 -0.99
N LYS A 123 6.60 -10.56 -1.89
CA LYS A 123 5.99 -11.82 -2.33
C LYS A 123 5.80 -11.79 -3.84
N LEU A 124 6.32 -12.78 -4.54
CA LEU A 124 6.13 -12.98 -5.96
C LEU A 124 4.89 -13.85 -6.19
N GLU A 125 3.85 -13.28 -6.81
CA GLU A 125 2.59 -13.98 -7.07
C GLU A 125 2.23 -13.82 -8.54
N ASN A 126 2.10 -14.93 -9.29
CA ASN A 126 1.77 -14.92 -10.73
C ASN A 126 2.68 -13.99 -11.57
N LYS A 127 4.00 -14.02 -11.33
CA LYS A 127 5.01 -13.13 -11.95
C LYS A 127 4.86 -11.64 -11.61
N LEU A 128 3.96 -11.28 -10.70
CA LEU A 128 3.82 -9.91 -10.18
C LEU A 128 4.46 -9.82 -8.80
N LEU A 129 5.39 -8.89 -8.64
CA LEU A 129 5.99 -8.59 -7.35
C LEU A 129 5.00 -7.77 -6.51
N ARG A 130 4.60 -8.31 -5.37
CA ARG A 130 3.81 -7.60 -4.35
C ARG A 130 4.72 -7.22 -3.20
N MET A 131 4.54 -6.00 -2.69
CA MET A 131 5.36 -5.49 -1.59
C MET A 131 4.51 -4.90 -0.47
N VAL A 132 4.98 -5.07 0.76
CA VAL A 132 4.46 -4.44 1.97
C VAL A 132 5.55 -3.60 2.60
N SER A 133 5.44 -2.28 2.50
CA SER A 133 6.45 -1.35 2.99
C SER A 133 6.09 -0.78 4.36
N LEU A 134 7.00 -0.91 5.33
CA LEU A 134 6.83 -0.44 6.71
C LEU A 134 6.75 1.09 6.86
N SER A 135 6.94 1.87 5.78
CA SER A 135 6.77 3.32 5.79
C SER A 135 5.33 3.78 6.02
N TYR A 136 4.35 2.99 5.56
CA TYR A 136 2.91 3.32 5.61
C TYR A 136 2.23 2.91 6.92
N PHE A 137 3.00 2.48 7.91
CA PHE A 137 2.48 2.00 9.19
C PHE A 137 2.43 3.16 10.18
N HIS A 138 1.26 3.35 10.80
CA HIS A 138 1.08 4.24 11.95
C HIS A 138 1.51 3.60 13.28
N THR A 139 1.83 2.30 13.29
CA THR A 139 2.36 1.57 14.43
C THR A 139 3.88 1.75 14.59
N ASN A 140 4.39 1.48 15.79
CA ASN A 140 5.81 1.51 16.10
C ASN A 140 6.57 0.52 15.21
N LYS A 141 7.31 1.04 14.22
CA LYS A 141 8.04 0.25 13.21
C LYS A 141 9.01 -0.75 13.85
N LYS A 142 9.56 -0.41 15.02
CA LYS A 142 10.49 -1.26 15.76
C LYS A 142 9.77 -2.53 16.26
N GLU A 143 8.64 -2.38 16.94
CA GLU A 143 7.86 -3.50 17.47
C GLU A 143 7.39 -4.46 16.35
N ALA A 144 6.94 -3.89 15.22
CA ALA A 144 6.56 -4.69 14.05
C ALA A 144 7.74 -5.51 13.50
N LEU A 145 8.94 -4.94 13.46
CA LEU A 145 10.15 -5.63 13.02
C LEU A 145 10.64 -6.67 14.04
N GLU A 146 10.57 -6.36 15.33
CA GLU A 146 10.91 -7.32 16.41
C GLU A 146 10.00 -8.55 16.37
N PHE A 147 8.73 -8.37 16.01
CA PHE A 147 7.80 -9.47 15.81
C PHE A 147 8.04 -10.23 14.49
N ALA A 148 8.27 -9.52 13.38
CA ALA A 148 8.35 -10.12 12.06
C ALA A 148 9.68 -10.84 11.76
N VAL A 149 10.81 -10.28 12.18
CA VAL A 149 12.14 -10.80 11.85
C VAL A 149 12.35 -12.25 12.32
N PRO A 150 11.96 -12.66 13.55
CA PRO A 150 12.09 -14.04 14.00
C PRO A 150 11.22 -15.05 13.25
N LYS A 151 10.18 -14.60 12.54
CA LYS A 151 9.27 -15.47 11.77
C LYS A 151 9.83 -15.80 10.38
N LEU A 152 10.86 -15.09 9.93
CA LEU A 152 11.49 -15.29 8.63
C LEU A 152 12.80 -16.06 8.78
N PRO A 153 13.08 -17.03 7.89
CA PRO A 153 14.40 -17.64 7.81
C PRO A 153 15.48 -16.59 7.52
N TYR A 154 16.68 -16.77 8.10
CA TYR A 154 17.82 -15.88 7.92
C TYR A 154 18.10 -15.55 6.44
N TYR A 155 18.04 -16.56 5.57
CA TYR A 155 18.33 -16.42 4.14
C TYR A 155 17.29 -15.60 3.36
N LYS A 156 16.09 -15.38 3.93
CA LYS A 156 15.04 -14.53 3.34
C LYS A 156 15.17 -13.06 3.74
N ILE A 157 16.20 -12.69 4.51
CA ILE A 157 16.43 -11.30 4.93
C ILE A 157 17.71 -10.84 4.24
N SER A 158 17.64 -9.79 3.42
CA SER A 158 18.80 -9.31 2.67
C SER A 158 19.94 -8.85 3.58
N ASP A 159 21.19 -8.92 3.10
CA ASP A 159 22.35 -8.44 3.85
C ASP A 159 22.22 -6.98 4.29
N VAL A 160 21.70 -6.15 3.39
CA VAL A 160 21.48 -4.73 3.65
C VAL A 160 20.43 -4.56 4.75
N ALA A 161 19.33 -5.33 4.69
CA ALA A 161 18.31 -5.31 5.73
C ALA A 161 18.88 -5.75 7.08
N ARG A 162 19.66 -6.84 7.13
CA ARG A 162 20.31 -7.33 8.36
C ARG A 162 21.19 -6.26 9.01
N GLN A 163 22.08 -5.64 8.24
CA GLN A 163 22.97 -4.58 8.74
C GLN A 163 22.18 -3.37 9.26
N LYS A 164 21.12 -2.97 8.55
CA LYS A 164 20.29 -1.82 8.95
C LYS A 164 19.42 -2.14 10.17
N LEU A 165 18.90 -3.35 10.29
CA LEU A 165 18.14 -3.81 11.46
C LEU A 165 18.99 -3.74 12.72
N GLN A 166 20.22 -4.24 12.66
CA GLN A 166 21.15 -4.17 13.78
C GLN A 166 21.52 -2.72 14.11
N LYS A 167 21.93 -1.93 13.10
CA LYS A 167 22.39 -0.55 13.30
C LYS A 167 21.29 0.40 13.79
N LYS A 168 20.06 0.25 13.29
CA LYS A 168 18.96 1.19 13.56
C LYS A 168 18.06 0.76 14.71
N TYR A 169 17.85 -0.53 14.88
CA TYR A 169 16.87 -1.07 15.84
C TYR A 169 17.49 -2.02 16.87
N GLY A 170 18.76 -2.40 16.74
CA GLY A 170 19.42 -3.37 17.62
C GLY A 170 18.96 -4.82 17.40
N ILE A 171 18.25 -5.10 16.30
CA ILE A 171 17.70 -6.43 16.01
C ILE A 171 18.78 -7.27 15.32
N VAL A 172 19.17 -8.37 15.96
CA VAL A 172 20.18 -9.31 15.43
C VAL A 172 19.48 -10.46 14.74
N VAL A 173 19.75 -10.62 13.44
CA VAL A 173 19.27 -11.76 12.64
C VAL A 173 20.33 -12.85 12.72
N LYS A 174 20.06 -13.92 13.47
CA LYS A 174 20.98 -15.06 13.61
C LYS A 174 20.67 -16.13 12.58
N GLU A 175 21.72 -16.74 12.04
CA GLU A 175 21.60 -17.99 11.31
C GLU A 175 21.32 -19.11 12.31
N TYR A 176 20.18 -19.78 12.19
CA TYR A 176 19.90 -20.97 12.99
C TYR A 176 20.66 -22.14 12.35
N SER A 177 21.92 -22.33 12.78
CA SER A 177 22.62 -23.58 12.53
C SER A 177 21.93 -24.69 13.33
N ALA A 178 21.41 -25.70 12.64
CA ALA A 178 20.70 -26.83 13.24
C ALA A 178 21.58 -27.75 14.12
N ASN A 179 22.78 -27.32 14.53
CA ASN A 179 23.76 -28.15 15.24
C ASN A 179 23.94 -27.86 16.74
N ASP A 180 23.28 -26.86 17.33
CA ASP A 180 23.49 -26.53 18.76
C ASP A 180 22.73 -27.42 19.76
N GLY A 181 22.10 -28.50 19.29
CA GLY A 181 21.30 -29.42 20.11
C GLY A 181 21.96 -30.74 20.50
N SER A 182 23.13 -31.12 19.95
CA SER A 182 23.64 -32.50 20.11
C SER A 182 24.77 -32.68 21.13
N ASN A 183 25.33 -31.62 21.72
CA ASN A 183 26.53 -31.75 22.56
C ASN A 183 26.31 -31.43 24.05
N LYS A 184 25.25 -32.00 24.65
CA LYS A 184 25.07 -32.01 26.12
C LYS A 184 24.97 -33.41 26.74
N ASN A 185 25.02 -34.48 25.95
CA ASN A 185 24.94 -35.86 26.46
C ASN A 185 26.23 -36.67 26.29
N ALA A 186 27.30 -36.12 25.72
CA ALA A 186 28.57 -36.83 25.52
C ALA A 186 29.58 -36.68 26.68
N GLU A 187 29.41 -35.70 27.57
CA GLU A 187 30.33 -35.48 28.70
C GLU A 187 29.87 -36.13 30.03
N ALA A 188 28.70 -36.77 30.07
CA ALA A 188 28.19 -37.43 31.27
C ALA A 188 28.59 -38.91 31.42
N HIS A 189 29.32 -39.49 30.46
CA HIS A 189 29.65 -40.93 30.44
C HIS A 189 31.14 -41.29 30.46
N LEU A 190 32.04 -40.33 30.70
CA LEU A 190 33.49 -40.60 30.80
C LEU A 190 34.08 -40.49 32.22
N ASN A 191 33.24 -40.26 33.24
CA ASN A 191 33.65 -40.32 34.64
C ASN A 191 32.74 -41.30 35.39
N HIS A 192 32.92 -42.60 35.17
CA HIS A 192 32.49 -43.61 36.12
C HIS A 192 33.34 -44.88 36.06
#